data_AF-Q6XHV2-F1
#
_entry.id   AF-Q6XHV2-F1
#
_cell.length_a   1.000
_cell.length_b   1.000
_cell.length_c   1.000
_cell.angle_alpha   90.00
_cell.angle_beta   90.00
_cell.angle_gamma   90.00
#
_symmetry.space_group_name_H-M   'P 1'
#
loop_
_entity.id
_entity.type
_entity.pdbx_description
1 polymer ?
#
loop_
_entity_poly.entity_id
_entity_poly.type
_entity_poly.pdbx_seq_one_letter_code
_entity_poly.pdbx_strand_id
1 'polypeptide(L)'
;MPCSAVTLSIATICAIIATALLAIAFSTDNWLHYDVWRNQIQSFAAKHSDAESLLHNMNVKYYYYTRTRGLFRICYPKERPPVSAVPTYLSPIETHCSNIDYFPQAEDEKIANEDATSRLHLARSCIALFIISFVTIFCAFWTGLSGCWKRSSGAIT
;
A
#
# COMPACT_ATOMS: atom_id res chain seq x y z
N MET A 1 -16.51 -15.73 34.02
CA MET A 1 -15.84 -17.04 33.86
C MET A 1 -14.33 -16.79 33.86
N PRO A 2 -13.53 -17.48 34.68
CA PRO A 2 -12.07 -17.37 34.55
C PRO A 2 -11.67 -17.97 33.21
N CYS A 3 -11.23 -17.14 32.26
CA CYS A 3 -10.49 -17.66 31.10
C CYS A 3 -9.28 -18.43 31.64
N SER A 4 -9.10 -19.67 31.17
CA SER A 4 -7.92 -20.46 31.48
C SER A 4 -6.67 -19.67 31.11
N ALA A 5 -5.62 -19.71 31.95
CA ALA A 5 -4.35 -19.04 31.68
C ALA A 5 -3.81 -19.36 30.27
N VAL A 6 -4.06 -20.58 29.79
CA VAL A 6 -3.71 -21.03 28.43
C VAL A 6 -4.38 -20.18 27.34
N THR A 7 -5.68 -19.90 27.47
CA THR A 7 -6.42 -19.09 26.49
C THR A 7 -5.96 -17.64 26.47
N LEU A 8 -5.57 -17.09 27.62
CA LEU A 8 -5.01 -15.74 27.71
C LEU A 8 -3.66 -15.66 27.01
N SER A 9 -2.78 -16.64 27.24
CA SER A 9 -1.45 -16.70 26.61
C SER A 9 -1.52 -16.88 25.09
N ILE A 10 -2.43 -17.71 24.57
CA ILE A 10 -2.61 -17.86 23.12
C ILE A 10 -3.12 -16.55 22.51
N ALA A 11 -4.11 -15.91 23.15
CA ALA A 11 -4.68 -14.66 22.66
C ALA A 11 -3.63 -13.53 22.58
N THR A 12 -2.73 -13.41 23.57
CA THR A 12 -1.68 -12.39 23.56
C THR A 12 -0.64 -12.63 22.45
N ILE A 13 -0.19 -13.87 22.26
CA ILE A 13 0.75 -14.21 21.18
C ILE A 13 0.13 -13.93 19.82
N CYS A 14 -1.10 -14.39 19.59
CA CYS A 14 -1.83 -14.13 18.35
C CYS A 14 -2.03 -12.62 18.10
N ALA A 15 -2.33 -11.84 19.13
CA ALA A 15 -2.50 -10.39 19.01
C ALA A 15 -1.19 -9.68 18.61
N ILE A 16 -0.05 -10.10 19.16
CA ILE A 16 1.27 -9.54 18.80
C ILE A 16 1.59 -9.87 17.34
N ILE A 17 1.41 -11.13 16.91
CA ILE A 17 1.65 -11.56 15.53
C ILE A 17 0.73 -10.78 14.57
N ALA A 18 -0.56 -10.68 14.89
CA ALA A 18 -1.53 -9.94 14.06
C ALA A 18 -1.14 -8.46 13.93
N THR A 19 -0.70 -7.82 15.02
CA THR A 19 -0.25 -6.42 15.01
C THR A 19 0.99 -6.25 14.14
N ALA A 20 1.96 -7.17 14.23
CA ALA A 20 3.17 -7.14 13.42
C ALA A 20 2.84 -7.30 11.93
N LEU A 21 1.99 -8.26 11.57
CA LEU A 21 1.55 -8.48 10.19
C LEU A 21 0.79 -7.27 9.63
N LEU A 22 -0.05 -6.63 10.44
CA LEU A 22 -0.79 -5.43 10.05
C LEU A 22 0.17 -4.26 9.78
N ALA A 23 1.19 -4.06 10.61
CA ALA A 23 2.21 -3.03 10.41
C ALA A 23 3.03 -3.28 9.15
N ILE A 24 3.39 -4.53 8.85
CA ILE A 24 4.08 -4.91 7.62
C ILE A 24 3.19 -4.63 6.40
N ALA A 25 1.92 -5.04 6.45
CA ALA A 25 0.98 -4.80 5.36
C ALA A 25 0.76 -3.30 5.09
N PHE A 26 0.70 -2.49 6.14
CA PHE A 26 0.56 -1.04 6.02
C PHE A 26 1.80 -0.35 5.42
N SER A 27 3.00 -0.83 5.74
CA SER A 27 4.27 -0.21 5.32
C SER A 27 4.86 -0.75 4.02
N THR A 28 4.42 -1.91 3.54
CA THR A 28 4.97 -2.56 2.36
C THR A 28 4.49 -1.95 1.04
N ASP A 29 5.39 -1.96 0.05
CA ASP A 29 5.15 -1.46 -1.31
C ASP A 29 4.83 -2.55 -2.32
N ASN A 30 4.58 -3.77 -1.84
CA ASN A 30 4.46 -4.98 -2.64
C ASN A 30 3.06 -5.59 -2.60
N TRP A 31 2.01 -4.75 -2.59
CA TRP A 31 0.63 -5.23 -2.67
C TRP A 31 0.31 -5.79 -4.05
N LEU A 32 0.89 -5.18 -5.08
CA LEU A 32 0.67 -5.56 -6.46
C LEU A 32 1.94 -5.35 -7.28
N HIS A 33 2.25 -6.32 -8.13
CA HIS A 33 3.36 -6.25 -9.07
C HIS A 33 2.82 -6.18 -10.50
N TYR A 34 3.27 -5.18 -11.25
CA TYR A 34 2.99 -5.03 -12.67
C TYR A 34 4.28 -5.24 -13.44
N ASP A 35 4.35 -6.31 -14.23
CA ASP A 35 5.46 -6.54 -15.14
C ASP A 35 5.10 -6.06 -16.55
N VAL A 36 5.94 -5.20 -17.13
CA VAL A 36 5.72 -4.62 -18.45
C VAL A 36 6.89 -4.97 -19.36
N TRP A 37 6.61 -5.73 -20.41
CA TRP A 37 7.62 -6.19 -21.36
C TRP A 37 7.80 -5.21 -22.51
N ARG A 38 8.54 -4.13 -22.26
CA ARG A 38 8.77 -3.03 -23.21
C ARG A 38 9.32 -3.47 -24.56
N ASN A 39 10.20 -4.48 -24.59
CA ASN A 39 10.78 -5.00 -25.83
C ASN A 39 9.71 -5.58 -26.77
N GLN A 40 8.68 -6.22 -26.21
CA GLN A 40 7.57 -6.75 -27.00
C GLN A 40 6.68 -5.63 -27.54
N ILE A 41 6.47 -4.58 -26.75
CA ILE A 41 5.71 -3.39 -27.17
C ILE A 41 6.44 -2.66 -28.30
N GLN A 42 7.77 -2.50 -28.19
CA GLN A 42 8.60 -1.89 -29.23
C GLN A 42 8.61 -2.72 -30.52
N SER A 43 8.79 -4.04 -30.42
CA SER A 43 8.75 -4.92 -31.61
C SER A 43 7.37 -4.96 -32.28
N PHE A 44 6.29 -4.82 -31.52
CA PHE A 44 4.94 -4.67 -32.07
C PHE A 44 4.80 -3.33 -32.81
N ALA A 45 5.27 -2.24 -32.20
CA ALA A 45 5.24 -0.91 -32.81
C ALA A 45 6.09 -0.83 -34.08
N ALA A 46 7.26 -1.48 -34.11
CA ALA A 46 8.11 -1.53 -35.30
C ALA A 46 7.45 -2.23 -36.51
N LYS A 47 6.43 -3.07 -36.28
CA LYS A 47 5.68 -3.77 -37.33
C LYS A 47 4.46 -3.01 -37.84
N HIS A 48 4.04 -1.93 -37.14
CA HIS A 48 2.84 -1.17 -37.47
C HIS A 48 3.20 0.30 -37.67
N SER A 49 3.00 0.83 -38.88
CA SER A 49 3.30 2.23 -39.25
C SER A 49 2.58 3.26 -38.38
N ASP A 50 1.43 2.89 -37.81
CA ASP A 50 0.55 3.81 -37.07
C ASP A 50 0.89 3.88 -35.56
N ALA A 51 1.97 3.22 -35.12
CA ALA A 51 2.34 3.05 -33.72
C ALA A 51 3.24 4.17 -33.15
N GLU A 52 3.48 5.25 -33.89
CA GLU A 52 4.33 6.37 -33.43
C GLU A 52 3.81 6.98 -32.12
N SER A 53 2.49 7.20 -32.02
CA SER A 53 1.84 7.70 -30.81
C SER A 53 2.01 6.76 -29.61
N LEU A 54 2.05 5.45 -29.86
CA LEU A 54 2.26 4.43 -28.83
C LEU A 54 3.71 4.44 -28.32
N LEU A 55 4.70 4.62 -29.20
CA LEU A 55 6.11 4.78 -28.81
C LEU A 55 6.34 6.06 -28.00
N HIS A 56 5.70 7.15 -28.38
CA HIS A 56 5.74 8.39 -27.61
C HIS A 56 5.13 8.18 -26.20
N ASN A 57 3.92 7.61 -26.14
CA ASN A 57 3.24 7.33 -24.86
C ASN A 57 4.03 6.36 -23.99
N MET A 58 4.75 5.40 -24.58
CA MET A 58 5.61 4.50 -23.86
C MET A 58 6.70 5.24 -23.09
N ASN A 59 7.25 6.33 -23.62
CA ASN A 59 8.31 7.08 -22.94
C ASN A 59 7.78 8.15 -21.97
N VAL A 60 6.52 8.58 -22.13
CA VAL A 60 5.93 9.67 -21.34
C VAL A 60 4.99 9.17 -20.24
N LYS A 61 4.40 7.97 -20.37
CA LYS A 61 3.43 7.46 -19.39
C LYS A 61 4.04 6.44 -18.44
N TYR A 62 3.82 6.66 -17.14
CA TYR A 62 4.38 5.84 -16.08
C TYR A 62 3.93 4.37 -16.09
N TYR A 63 2.76 4.07 -16.66
CA TYR A 63 2.20 2.72 -16.65
C TYR A 63 2.86 1.77 -17.65
N TYR A 64 3.77 2.25 -18.50
CA TYR A 64 4.61 1.41 -19.36
C TYR A 64 5.90 0.93 -18.68
N TYR A 65 6.12 1.25 -17.41
CA TYR A 65 7.27 0.77 -16.64
C TYR A 65 6.85 -0.32 -15.67
N THR A 66 7.71 -1.35 -15.50
CA THR A 66 7.55 -2.37 -14.46
C THR A 66 7.59 -1.70 -13.10
N ARG A 67 6.58 -2.00 -12.28
CA ARG A 67 6.36 -1.29 -11.02
C ARG A 67 5.71 -2.17 -9.97
N THR A 68 6.00 -1.87 -8.72
CA THR A 68 5.31 -2.39 -7.55
C THR A 68 4.46 -1.28 -6.94
N ARG A 69 3.30 -1.64 -6.41
CA ARG A 69 2.37 -0.70 -5.79
C ARG A 69 2.15 -1.10 -4.34
N GLY A 70 2.36 -0.13 -3.45
CA GLY A 70 1.95 -0.18 -2.06
C GLY A 70 0.69 0.61 -1.78
N LEU A 71 0.48 0.87 -0.50
CA LEU A 71 -0.58 1.74 -0.02
C LEU A 71 -0.26 3.23 -0.21
N PHE A 72 1.01 3.64 -0.14
CA PHE A 72 1.39 5.06 -0.18
C PHE A 72 2.21 5.45 -1.40
N ARG A 73 2.93 4.49 -1.99
CA ARG A 73 3.88 4.76 -3.07
C ARG A 73 3.87 3.66 -4.11
N ILE A 74 4.33 4.05 -5.30
CA ILE A 74 4.59 3.18 -6.44
C ILE A 74 6.09 3.22 -6.68
N CYS A 75 6.72 2.05 -6.73
CA CYS A 75 8.16 1.90 -6.90
C CYS A 75 8.51 1.19 -8.21
N TYR A 76 9.66 1.52 -8.78
CA TYR A 76 10.12 1.06 -10.09
C TYR A 76 11.42 0.27 -9.93
N PRO A 77 11.34 -1.07 -9.77
CA PRO A 77 12.51 -1.89 -9.42
C PRO A 77 13.43 -2.20 -10.61
N LYS A 78 12.93 -2.18 -11.85
CA LYS A 78 13.71 -2.56 -13.05
C LYS A 78 14.27 -1.35 -13.79
N GLU A 79 13.41 -0.39 -14.13
CA GLU A 79 13.76 0.74 -14.97
C GLU A 79 13.16 2.02 -14.39
N ARG A 80 13.99 3.05 -14.27
CA ARG A 80 13.55 4.36 -13.76
C ARG A 80 12.77 5.10 -14.85
N PRO A 81 11.52 5.52 -14.59
CA PRO A 81 10.82 6.39 -15.53
C PRO A 81 11.50 7.77 -15.60
N PRO A 82 11.50 8.43 -16.77
CA PRO A 82 12.04 9.77 -16.91
C PRO A 82 11.25 10.76 -16.05
N VAL A 83 11.90 11.85 -15.63
CA VAL A 83 11.29 12.88 -14.79
C VAL A 83 10.07 13.53 -15.47
N SER A 84 10.05 13.55 -16.81
CA SER A 84 8.91 14.00 -17.61
C SER A 84 7.66 13.12 -17.47
N ALA A 85 7.82 11.84 -17.11
CA ALA A 85 6.71 10.92 -16.91
C ALA A 85 6.15 11.02 -15.49
N VAL A 86 6.99 10.84 -14.47
CA VAL A 86 6.62 10.92 -13.06
C VAL A 86 7.81 11.42 -12.23
N PRO A 87 7.61 12.37 -11.30
CA PRO A 87 8.63 12.75 -10.34
C PRO A 87 8.91 11.60 -9.38
N THR A 88 10.14 11.10 -9.40
CA THR A 88 10.59 9.98 -8.54
C THR A 88 11.65 10.43 -7.55
N TYR A 89 11.57 9.91 -6.34
CA TYR A 89 12.56 10.07 -5.28
C TYR A 89 13.19 8.71 -4.93
N LEU A 90 14.35 8.72 -4.27
CA LEU A 90 15.03 7.50 -3.84
C LEU A 90 14.48 7.06 -2.47
N SER A 91 13.97 5.84 -2.39
CA SER A 91 13.50 5.26 -1.13
C SER A 91 14.67 4.75 -0.28
N PRO A 92 14.47 4.46 1.02
CA PRO A 92 15.52 3.92 1.90
C PRO A 92 16.10 2.57 1.45
N ILE A 93 15.42 1.85 0.55
CA ILE A 93 15.89 0.59 -0.03
C ILE A 93 16.46 0.79 -1.44
N GLU A 94 16.91 2.00 -1.76
CA GLU A 94 17.54 2.39 -3.03
C GLU A 94 16.67 2.16 -4.28
N THR A 95 15.34 2.06 -4.11
CA THR A 95 14.40 1.98 -5.24
C THR A 95 13.81 3.34 -5.56
N HIS A 96 13.63 3.64 -6.84
CA HIS A 96 12.97 4.87 -7.26
C HIS A 96 11.46 4.73 -7.07
N CYS A 97 10.87 5.62 -6.26
CA CYS A 97 9.45 5.60 -5.94
C CYS A 97 8.80 6.96 -6.17
N SER A 98 7.48 6.94 -6.28
CA SER A 98 6.62 8.12 -6.38
C SER A 98 5.42 7.95 -5.45
N ASN A 99 4.93 9.05 -4.87
CA ASN A 99 3.79 9.00 -3.97
C ASN A 99 2.49 8.83 -4.77
N ILE A 100 1.58 8.04 -4.24
CA ILE A 100 0.23 7.92 -4.79
C ILE A 100 -0.54 9.16 -4.37
N ASP A 101 -1.06 9.89 -5.36
CA ASP A 101 -1.98 10.99 -5.09
C ASP A 101 -3.40 10.44 -4.86
N TYR A 102 -3.85 10.56 -3.62
CA TYR A 102 -5.20 10.20 -3.22
C TYR A 102 -6.17 11.38 -3.31
N PHE A 103 -5.71 12.60 -3.56
CA PHE A 103 -6.53 13.82 -3.60
C PHE A 103 -6.21 14.65 -4.85
N PRO A 104 -6.49 14.10 -6.06
CA PRO A 104 -6.28 14.82 -7.30
C PRO A 104 -7.11 16.11 -7.33
N GLN A 105 -6.59 17.15 -7.98
CA GLN A 105 -7.31 18.41 -8.13
C GLN A 105 -8.41 18.30 -9.20
N ALA A 106 -9.47 19.10 -9.05
CA ALA A 106 -10.70 19.02 -9.87
C ALA A 106 -10.49 19.23 -11.38
N GLU A 107 -9.35 19.77 -11.82
CA GLU A 107 -9.01 19.88 -13.23
C GLU A 107 -8.66 18.50 -13.86
N ASP A 108 -8.08 17.60 -13.07
CA ASP A 108 -7.79 16.21 -13.45
C ASP A 108 -9.05 15.30 -13.35
N GLU A 109 -10.09 15.74 -12.62
CA GLU A 109 -11.37 15.02 -12.49
C GLU A 109 -12.22 15.07 -13.77
N LYS A 110 -11.95 16.01 -14.69
CA LYS A 110 -12.75 16.15 -15.94
C LYS A 110 -12.61 14.97 -16.91
N ILE A 111 -11.70 14.03 -16.63
CA ILE A 111 -11.50 12.76 -17.36
C ILE A 111 -11.74 11.55 -16.43
N ALA A 112 -12.47 11.71 -15.32
CA ALA A 112 -12.74 10.63 -14.39
C ALA A 112 -14.04 9.91 -14.75
N ASN A 113 -13.91 8.72 -15.34
CA ASN A 113 -15.00 7.74 -15.45
C ASN A 113 -15.52 7.37 -14.03
N GLU A 114 -16.78 6.97 -13.90
CA GLU A 114 -17.40 6.55 -12.61
C GLU A 114 -16.62 5.42 -11.92
N ASP A 115 -16.00 4.55 -12.72
CA ASP A 115 -15.10 3.50 -12.21
C ASP A 115 -13.83 4.07 -11.56
N ALA A 116 -13.28 5.15 -12.11
CA ALA A 116 -12.05 5.75 -11.62
C ALA A 116 -12.27 6.44 -10.26
N THR A 117 -13.39 7.14 -10.10
CA THR A 117 -13.77 7.77 -8.83
C THR A 117 -14.08 6.70 -7.77
N SER A 118 -14.81 5.64 -8.14
CA SER A 118 -15.10 4.52 -7.25
C SER A 118 -13.83 3.85 -6.73
N ARG A 119 -12.86 3.58 -7.61
CA ARG A 119 -11.55 3.01 -7.22
C ARG A 119 -10.77 3.94 -6.30
N LEU A 120 -10.83 5.25 -6.53
CA LEU A 120 -10.17 6.24 -5.68
C LEU A 120 -10.79 6.26 -4.27
N HIS A 121 -12.11 6.27 -4.16
CA HIS A 121 -12.81 6.22 -2.88
C HIS A 121 -12.53 4.93 -2.11
N LEU A 122 -12.55 3.78 -2.78
CA LEU A 122 -12.20 2.50 -2.16
C LEU A 122 -10.76 2.51 -1.62
N ALA A 123 -9.83 3.10 -2.37
CA ALA A 123 -8.44 3.17 -1.97
C ALA A 123 -8.22 4.13 -0.78
N ARG A 124 -8.96 5.25 -0.70
CA ARG A 124 -9.01 6.13 0.49
C ARG A 124 -9.59 5.41 1.70
N SER A 125 -10.70 4.69 1.52
CA SER A 125 -11.36 3.91 2.59
C SER A 125 -10.45 2.81 3.14
N CYS A 126 -9.62 2.19 2.29
CA CYS A 126 -8.63 1.21 2.73
C CYS A 126 -7.65 1.81 3.75
N ILE A 127 -7.11 3.01 3.47
CA ILE A 127 -6.23 3.72 4.40
C ILE A 127 -6.95 4.03 5.72
N ALA A 128 -8.18 4.53 5.65
CA ALA A 128 -8.98 4.84 6.83
C ALA A 128 -9.21 3.59 7.72
N LEU A 129 -9.46 2.43 7.10
CA LEU A 129 -9.65 1.17 7.83
C LEU A 129 -8.38 0.71 8.56
N PHE A 130 -7.19 0.90 7.98
CA PHE A 130 -5.93 0.65 8.70
C PHE A 130 -5.79 1.56 9.92
N ILE A 131 -6.08 2.86 9.77
CA ILE A 131 -5.99 3.82 10.89
C ILE A 131 -6.94 3.40 12.01
N ILE A 132 -8.20 3.10 11.68
CA ILE A 132 -9.20 2.62 12.66
C ILE A 132 -8.73 1.32 13.32
N SER A 133 -8.14 0.40 12.56
CA SER A 133 -7.59 -0.85 13.08
C SER A 133 -6.47 -0.61 14.10
N PHE A 134 -5.49 0.24 13.78
CA PHE A 134 -4.41 0.57 14.70
C PHE A 134 -4.91 1.26 15.97
N VAL A 135 -5.86 2.19 15.86
CA VAL A 135 -6.48 2.85 17.02
C VAL A 135 -7.20 1.83 17.90
N THR A 136 -7.97 0.92 17.30
CA THR A 136 -8.70 -0.12 18.03
C THR A 136 -7.75 -1.08 18.74
N ILE A 137 -6.67 -1.51 18.08
CA ILE A 137 -5.63 -2.36 18.68
C ILE A 137 -4.94 -1.64 19.84
N PHE A 138 -4.61 -0.36 19.69
CA PHE A 138 -3.99 0.45 20.74
C PHE A 138 -4.89 0.57 21.98
N CYS A 139 -6.18 0.84 21.80
CA CYS A 139 -7.14 0.85 22.90
C CYS A 139 -7.28 -0.53 23.55
N ALA A 140 -7.38 -1.60 22.75
CA ALA A 140 -7.46 -2.97 23.25
C ALA A 140 -6.22 -3.39 24.06
N PHE A 141 -5.02 -2.98 23.60
CA PHE A 141 -3.77 -3.25 24.30
C PHE A 141 -3.74 -2.61 25.70
N TRP A 142 -4.10 -1.32 25.82
CA TRP A 142 -4.08 -0.64 27.12
C TRP A 142 -5.17 -1.10 28.07
N THR A 143 -6.35 -1.43 27.55
CA THR A 143 -7.41 -2.05 28.37
C THR A 143 -6.98 -3.43 28.88
N GLY A 144 -6.31 -4.23 28.04
CA GLY A 144 -5.73 -5.52 28.43
C GLY A 144 -4.66 -5.39 29.52
N LEU A 145 -3.70 -4.46 29.36
CA LEU A 145 -2.65 -4.21 30.35
C LEU A 145 -3.23 -3.77 31.70
N SER A 146 -4.17 -2.82 31.68
CA SER A 146 -4.83 -2.32 32.89
C SER A 146 -5.64 -3.41 33.61
N GLY A 147 -6.29 -4.29 32.85
CA GLY A 147 -7.03 -5.44 33.39
C GLY A 147 -6.13 -6.49 34.03
N CYS A 148 -5.03 -6.85 33.37
CA CYS A 148 -4.04 -7.78 33.90
C CYS A 148 -3.34 -7.25 35.16
N TRP A 149 -2.99 -5.96 35.17
CA TRP A 149 -2.38 -5.31 36.34
C TRP A 149 -3.28 -5.37 37.57
N LYS A 150 -4.56 -4.95 37.44
CA LYS A 150 -5.52 -4.96 38.56
C LYS A 150 -5.79 -6.36 39.12
N ARG A 151 -5.74 -7.40 38.28
CA ARG A 151 -5.92 -8.79 38.72
C ARG A 151 -4.68 -9.34 39.41
N SER A 152 -3.48 -8.94 38.99
CA SER A 152 -2.23 -9.31 39.65
C SER A 152 -2.14 -8.75 41.07
N SER A 153 -2.58 -7.50 41.30
CA SER A 153 -2.60 -6.91 42.65
C SER A 153 -3.59 -7.57 43.61
N GLY A 154 -4.65 -8.20 43.09
CA GLY A 154 -5.65 -8.91 43.91
C GLY A 154 -5.26 -10.33 44.33
N ALA A 155 -4.07 -10.80 43.94
CA ALA A 155 -3.56 -12.15 44.24
C ALA A 155 -2.37 -12.15 45.23
N ILE A 156 -2.00 -11.00 45.80
CA ILE A 156 -0.87 -10.84 46.76
C ILE A 156 -1.38 -10.60 48.20
N THR A 157 -2.60 -11.05 48.52
CA THR A 157 -3.18 -11.08 49.88
C THR A 157 -3.86 -12.42 50.07
#